data_AF-A0A392VH13-F1
#
_entry.id   AF-A0A392VH13-F1
#
_cell.length_a   1.000
_cell.length_b   1.000
_cell.length_c   1.000
_cell.angle_alpha   90.00
_cell.angle_beta   90.00
_cell.angle_gamma   90.00
#
_symmetry.space_group_name_H-M   'P 1'
#
loop_
_entity.id
_entity.type
_entity.pdbx_description
1 polymer ?
#
loop_
_entity_poly.entity_id
_entity_poly.type
_entity_poly.pdbx_seq_one_letter_code
_entity_poly.pdbx_strand_id
1 'polypeptide(L)' 'MPIAFLTLLCGIILSQHPGIFVKSDIPRTRKSPLSVDYRLFEGEHAADIATPSVQQ' A
#
# COMPACT_ATOMS: atom_id res chain seq x y z
N MET A 1 9.05 -10.66 0.25
CA MET A 1 8.28 -10.04 -0.86
C MET A 1 7.62 -8.77 -0.33
N PRO A 2 8.10 -7.56 -0.66
CA PRO A 2 7.75 -6.30 0.02
C PRO A 2 6.38 -5.70 -0.39
N ILE A 3 5.56 -6.45 -1.14
CA ILE A 3 4.23 -6.00 -1.62
C ILE A 3 3.21 -5.91 -0.48
N ALA A 4 3.51 -6.51 0.67
CA ALA A 4 2.68 -6.44 1.87
C ALA A 4 2.45 -4.98 2.33
N PHE A 5 3.44 -4.09 2.17
CA PHE A 5 3.36 -2.74 2.69
C PHE A 5 2.27 -1.90 2.02
N LEU A 6 2.20 -1.88 0.69
CA LEU A 6 1.20 -1.08 -0.03
C LEU A 6 -0.22 -1.61 0.20
N THR A 7 -0.35 -2.94 0.28
CA THR A 7 -1.65 -3.59 0.53
C THR A 7 -2.15 -3.30 1.95
N LEU A 8 -1.25 -3.39 2.94
CA LEU A 8 -1.55 -3.06 4.33
C LEU A 8 -1.89 -1.58 4.49
N LEU A 9 -1.09 -0.68 3.90
CA LEU A 9 -1.33 0.77 3.93
C LEU A 9 -2.68 1.12 3.29
N CYS A 10 -3.01 0.51 2.16
CA CYS A 10 -4.31 0.68 1.51
C CYS A 10 -5.45 0.23 2.45
N GLY A 11 -5.32 -0.94 3.08
CA GLY A 11 -6.29 -1.41 4.07
C GLY A 11 -6.48 -0.47 5.27
N ILE A 12 -5.40 0.11 5.78
CA ILE A 12 -5.43 1.09 6.88
C ILE A 12 -6.16 2.38 6.46
N ILE A 13 -5.81 2.94 5.29
CA ILE A 13 -6.44 4.16 4.76
C ILE A 13 -7.95 3.96 4.58
N LEU A 14 -8.35 2.83 4.01
CA LEU A 14 -9.76 2.51 3.79
C LEU A 14 -10.53 2.31 5.09
N SER A 15 -9.88 1.79 6.12
CA SER A 15 -10.47 1.61 7.45
C SER A 15 -10.65 2.93 8.19
N GLN A 16 -9.72 3.88 8.03
CA GLN A 16 -9.82 5.21 8.64
C GLN A 16 -10.79 6.14 7.91
N HIS A 17 -10.98 5.93 6.61
CA HIS A 17 -11.83 6.78 5.78
C HIS A 17 -12.85 5.94 4.99
N PRO A 18 -13.89 5.42 5.67
CA PRO A 18 -14.91 4.59 5.02
C PRO A 18 -15.71 5.32 3.95
N GLY A 19 -15.68 6.66 3.93
CA GLY A 19 -16.30 7.49 2.90
C GLY A 19 -15.49 7.64 1.61
N ILE A 20 -14.26 7.10 1.54
CA ILE A 20 -13.46 7.09 0.30
C ILE A 20 -14.13 6.22 -0.76
N PHE A 21 -14.75 5.11 -0.37
CA PHE A 21 -15.59 4.31 -1.24
C PHE A 21 -17.04 4.70 -1.07
N VAL A 22 -17.58 5.42 -2.04
CA VAL A 22 -19.01 5.71 -2.12
C VAL A 22 -19.72 4.62 -2.91
N LYS A 23 -21.02 4.40 -2.63
CA LYS A 23 -21.83 3.40 -3.36
C LYS A 23 -21.87 3.60 -4.88
N SER A 24 -21.59 4.81 -5.35
CA SER A 24 -21.50 5.14 -6.77
C SER A 24 -20.16 4.78 -7.41
N ASP A 25 -19.15 4.43 -6.63
CA ASP A 25 -17.87 3.99 -7.17
C ASP A 25 -18.02 2.63 -7.84
N ILE A 26 -17.56 2.57 -9.08
CA ILE A 26 -17.61 1.33 -9.87
C ILE A 26 -16.23 0.67 -9.76
N PRO A 27 -16.14 -0.54 -9.19
CA PRO A 27 -14.88 -1.29 -9.17
C PRO A 27 -14.39 -1.46 -10.61
N ARG A 28 -13.22 -0.90 -10.91
CA ARG A 28 -12.62 -1.01 -12.25
C ARG A 28 -11.48 -1.99 -12.20
N THR A 29 -11.63 -3.10 -12.91
CA THR A 29 -10.53 -4.03 -13.13
C THR A 29 -9.50 -3.40 -14.06
N ARG A 30 -8.22 -3.62 -13.76
CA ARG A 30 -7.14 -3.18 -14.64
C ARG A 30 -7.17 -4.01 -15.93
N LYS A 31 -6.94 -3.35 -17.06
CA LYS A 31 -6.84 -4.01 -18.38
C LYS A 31 -5.58 -4.88 -18.50
N SER A 32 -4.57 -4.63 -17.67
CA SER A 32 -3.30 -5.36 -17.65
C SER A 32 -2.98 -5.83 -16.24
N PRO A 33 -2.18 -6.89 -16.08
CA PRO A 33 -1.61 -7.25 -14.79
C PRO A 33 -0.89 -6.06 -14.15
N LEU A 34 -0.99 -5.94 -12.84
CA LEU A 34 -0.14 -5.03 -12.08
C LEU A 34 1.30 -5.56 -12.17
N SER A 35 2.16 -4.83 -12.87
CA SER A 35 3.60 -5.07 -12.86
C SER A 35 4.27 -4.10 -11.90
N VAL A 36 5.26 -4.59 -11.16
CA VAL A 36 6.07 -3.82 -10.23
C VAL A 36 7.39 -3.54 -10.95
N ASP A 37 7.78 -2.27 -11.09
CA ASP A 37 9.07 -1.91 -11.70
C ASP A 37 10.22 -2.51 -10.86
N TYR A 38 11.24 -3.06 -11.54
CA TYR A 38 12.34 -3.77 -10.90
C TYR A 38 13.11 -2.88 -9.90
N ARG A 39 13.10 -1.56 -10.11
CA ARG A 39 13.72 -0.57 -9.21
C ARG A 39 13.10 -0.56 -7.81
N LEU A 40 11.87 -1.04 -7.64
CA LEU A 40 11.26 -1.22 -6.32
C LEU A 40 11.90 -2.35 -5.51
N PHE A 41 12.72 -3.19 -6.14
CA PHE A 41 13.50 -4.24 -5.46
C PHE A 41 14.98 -3.87 -5.36
N GLU A 42 15.41 -2.77 -5.96
CA GLU A 42 16.78 -2.27 -5.93
C GLU A 42 16.93 -1.15 -4.88
N GLY A 43 18.16 -0.88 -4.44
CA GLY A 43 18.46 0.13 -3.44
C GLY A 43 18.29 -0.34 -1.99
N GLU A 44 18.64 0.55 -1.05
CA GLU A 44 18.50 0.29 0.38
C GLU A 44 17.04 0.54 0.79
N HIS A 45 16.33 -0.54 1.10
CA HIS A 45 14.95 -0.48 1.58
C HIS A 45 14.95 -0.25 3.09
N ALA A 46 13.98 0.55 3.57
CA ALA A 46 13.71 0.60 5.00
C ALA A 46 13.38 -0.81 5.51
N ALA A 47 13.89 -1.15 6.70
CA ALA A 47 13.60 -2.44 7.30
C ALA A 47 12.09 -2.66 7.41
N ASP A 48 11.63 -3.88 7.07
CA ASP A 48 10.21 -4.29 7.06
C ASP A 48 9.51 -4.04 8.41
N ILE A 49 10.31 -3.93 9.48
CA ILE A 49 9.88 -3.64 10.86
C ILE A 49 10.66 -2.42 11.37
N ALA A 50 10.51 -1.27 10.72
CA ALA A 50 10.90 -0.02 11.34
C ALA A 50 9.93 0.24 12.51
N THR A 51 10.38 -0.02 13.74
CA THR A 51 9.63 0.37 14.94
C THR A 51 9.46 1.89 14.93
N PRO A 52 8.26 2.41 15.25
CA PRO A 52 8.07 3.85 15.36
C PRO A 52 9.06 4.40 16.40
N SER A 53 9.83 5.41 16.02
CA SER A 53 10.68 6.12 16.96
C SER A 53 9.78 6.92 17.90
N VAL A 54 9.67 6.45 19.14
CA VAL A 54 9.20 7.29 20.25
C VAL A 54 10.41 8.12 20.67
N GLN A 55 10.44 9.39 20.28
CA GLN A 55 11.31 10.35 20.94
C GLN A 55 10.69 10.65 22.31
N GLN A 56 11.40 10.27 23.37
CA GLN A 56 11.08 10.66 24.76
C GLN A 56 11.35 12.15 24.97
#